data_AF-A0AAN8CFP2-F1
#
_entry.id   AF-A0AAN8CFP2-F1
#
_cell.length_a   1.000
_cell.length_b   1.000
_cell.length_c   1.000
_cell.angle_alpha   90.00
_cell.angle_beta   90.00
_cell.angle_gamma   90.00
#
_symmetry.space_group_name_H-M   'P 1'
#
loop_
_entity.id
_entity.type
_entity.pdbx_description
1 polymer ?
#
loop_
_entity_poly.entity_id
_entity_poly.type
_entity_poly.pdbx_seq_one_letter_code
_entity_poly.pdbx_strand_id
1 'polypeptide(L)'
;MFAELRFRDGQKEKLSVKVEPDLSSVISGVQELRSTVKVLLSGLVEQERAGAGGEEEEQEESDEGDEGLQKARRQPPAKKSKNT
;
A
#
# COMPACT_ATOMS: atom_id res chain seq x y z
N MET A 1 15.74 -3.89 16.01
CA MET A 1 14.65 -2.98 15.61
C MET A 1 13.33 -3.67 15.92
N PHE A 2 12.32 -2.92 16.40
CA PHE A 2 11.04 -3.49 16.81
C PHE A 2 9.87 -2.73 16.18
N ALA A 3 8.81 -3.46 15.84
CA ALA A 3 7.52 -2.91 15.42
C ALA A 3 6.39 -3.71 16.10
N GLU A 4 5.19 -3.14 16.17
CA GLU A 4 4.02 -3.77 16.76
C GLU A 4 2.82 -3.58 15.84
N LEU A 5 2.15 -4.68 15.51
CA LEU A 5 0.86 -4.68 14.86
C LEU A 5 -0.23 -4.77 15.94
N ARG A 6 -1.26 -3.95 15.82
CA ARG A 6 -2.43 -3.98 16.71
C ARG A 6 -3.67 -4.28 15.89
N PHE A 7 -4.36 -5.34 16.27
CA PHE A 7 -5.62 -5.75 15.68
C PHE A 7 -6.78 -5.00 16.33
N ARG A 8 -7.94 -4.99 15.65
CA ARG A 8 -9.16 -4.31 16.13
C ARG A 8 -9.74 -4.94 17.40
N ASP A 9 -9.50 -6.24 17.61
CA ASP A 9 -9.89 -6.99 18.80
C ASP A 9 -8.97 -6.72 20.02
N GLY A 10 -7.94 -5.89 19.84
CA GLY A 10 -6.96 -5.56 20.87
C GLY A 10 -5.78 -6.53 20.95
N GLN A 11 -5.76 -7.60 20.15
CA GLN A 11 -4.60 -8.46 20.03
C GLN A 11 -3.40 -7.68 19.46
N LYS A 12 -2.20 -8.05 19.91
CA LYS A 12 -0.95 -7.41 19.48
C LYS A 12 0.05 -8.44 19.04
N GLU A 13 0.74 -8.15 17.96
CA GLU A 13 1.83 -8.97 17.44
C GLU A 13 3.09 -8.13 17.34
N LYS A 14 4.19 -8.64 17.92
CA LYS A 14 5.49 -7.96 17.89
C LYS A 14 6.33 -8.51 16.77
N LEU A 15 6.88 -7.59 15.97
CA LEU A 15 7.84 -7.87 14.92
C LEU A 15 9.21 -7.39 15.39
N SER A 16 10.23 -8.21 15.22
CA SER A 16 11.61 -7.85 15.55
C SER A 16 12.54 -8.22 14.41
N VAL A 17 13.35 -7.26 13.99
CA VAL A 17 14.45 -7.47 13.04
C VAL A 17 15.76 -7.24 13.80
N LYS A 18 16.66 -8.23 13.72
CA LYS A 18 18.00 -8.11 14.31
C LYS A 18 18.83 -7.16 13.45
N VAL A 19 19.53 -6.25 14.11
CA VAL A 19 20.33 -5.21 13.45
C VAL A 19 21.61 -5.04 14.25
N GLU A 20 22.73 -4.95 13.54
CA GLU A 20 24.04 -4.64 14.09
C GLU A 20 24.23 -3.11 14.15
N PRO A 21 25.17 -2.59 14.97
CA PRO A 21 25.37 -1.16 15.19
C PRO A 21 26.14 -0.49 14.03
N ASP A 22 25.72 -0.72 12.80
CA ASP A 22 26.27 -0.11 11.59
C ASP A 22 25.17 0.29 10.61
N LEU A 23 25.47 1.28 9.76
CA LEU A 23 24.48 1.86 8.87
C LEU A 23 23.96 0.86 7.83
N SER A 24 24.82 -0.02 7.31
CA SER A 24 24.44 -1.01 6.30
C SER A 24 23.46 -2.03 6.86
N SER A 25 23.69 -2.49 8.10
CA SER A 25 22.77 -3.37 8.82
C SER A 25 21.43 -2.66 9.07
N VAL A 26 21.44 -1.38 9.46
CA VAL A 26 20.20 -0.61 9.65
C VAL A 26 19.40 -0.47 8.36
N ILE A 27 20.03 -0.13 7.24
CA ILE A 27 19.36 -0.04 5.94
C ILE A 27 18.74 -1.37 5.54
N SER A 28 19.51 -2.46 5.68
CA SER A 28 19.04 -3.81 5.37
C SER A 28 17.86 -4.21 6.28
N GLY A 29 17.96 -3.93 7.58
CA GLY A 29 16.92 -4.21 8.55
C GLY A 29 15.62 -3.43 8.29
N VAL A 30 15.70 -2.19 7.78
CA VAL A 30 14.53 -1.43 7.33
C VAL A 30 13.87 -2.08 6.11
N GLN A 31 14.66 -2.55 5.14
CA GLN A 31 14.15 -3.24 3.95
C GLN A 31 13.50 -4.58 4.30
N GLU A 32 14.10 -5.34 5.21
CA GLU A 32 13.55 -6.57 5.75
C GLU A 32 12.22 -6.30 6.45
N LEU A 33 12.19 -5.34 7.38
CA LEU A 33 10.98 -4.97 8.09
C LEU A 33 9.86 -4.56 7.13
N ARG A 34 10.17 -3.74 6.11
CA ARG A 34 9.22 -3.34 5.07
C ARG A 34 8.64 -4.55 4.33
N SER A 35 9.47 -5.51 3.96
CA SER A 35 9.06 -6.71 3.23
C SER A 35 8.15 -7.58 4.10
N THR A 36 8.52 -7.79 5.36
CA THR A 36 7.71 -8.52 6.35
C THR A 36 6.35 -7.85 6.56
N VAL A 37 6.33 -6.53 6.74
CA VAL A 37 5.07 -5.77 6.90
C VAL A 37 4.20 -5.88 5.65
N LYS A 38 4.79 -5.82 4.44
CA LYS A 38 4.04 -5.98 3.19
C LYS A 38 3.34 -7.33 3.13
N VAL A 39 4.07 -8.42 3.39
CA VAL A 39 3.51 -9.78 3.37
C VAL A 39 2.39 -9.93 4.40
N LEU A 40 2.62 -9.44 5.62
CA LEU A 40 1.64 -9.53 6.68
C LEU A 40 0.35 -8.78 6.31
N LEU A 41 0.45 -7.52 5.88
CA LEU A 41 -0.72 -6.72 5.53
C LEU A 41 -1.46 -7.28 4.31
N SER A 42 -0.74 -7.80 3.32
CA SER A 42 -1.36 -8.50 2.18
C SER A 42 -2.19 -9.71 2.65
N GLY A 43 -1.63 -10.55 3.52
CA GLY A 43 -2.36 -11.70 4.09
C GLY A 43 -3.61 -11.29 4.87
N LEU A 44 -3.57 -10.17 5.61
CA LEU A 44 -4.75 -9.66 6.32
C LEU A 44 -5.85 -9.16 5.36
N VAL A 45 -5.46 -8.51 4.26
CA VAL A 45 -6.42 -8.08 3.23
C VAL A 45 -7.04 -9.29 2.53
N GLU A 46 -6.25 -10.32 2.23
CA GLU A 46 -6.74 -11.56 1.64
C GLU A 46 -7.71 -12.29 2.58
N GLN A 47 -7.39 -12.36 3.88
CA GLN A 47 -8.28 -12.94 4.89
C GLN A 47 -9.60 -12.16 5.01
N GLU A 48 -9.56 -10.83 4.96
CA GLU A 48 -10.76 -9.98 4.98
C GLU A 48 -11.62 -10.22 3.72
N ARG A 49 -10.98 -10.31 2.54
CA ARG A 49 -11.67 -10.63 1.28
C ARG A 49 -12.33 -12.01 1.29
N ALA A 50 -11.64 -13.03 1.80
CA ALA A 50 -12.18 -14.39 1.88
C ALA A 50 -13.37 -14.48 2.86
N GLY A 51 -13.35 -13.70 3.95
CA GLY A 51 -14.44 -13.65 4.91
C GLY A 51 -15.68 -12.88 4.46
N ALA A 52 -15.55 -12.00 3.46
CA ALA A 52 -16.64 -11.15 2.98
C ALA A 52 -17.58 -11.83 1.96
N GLY A 53 -17.35 -13.11 1.63
CA GLY A 53 -18.04 -13.80 0.54
C GLY A 53 -17.33 -13.47 -0.77
N GLY A 54 -16.52 -14.41 -1.24
CA GLY A 54 -15.65 -14.24 -2.40
C GLY A 54 -16.42 -13.80 -3.64
N GLU A 55 -16.17 -12.57 -4.06
CA GLU A 55 -16.25 -12.19 -5.46
C GLU A 55 -14.87 -12.51 -6.04
N GLU A 56 -14.78 -13.66 -6.69
CA GLU A 56 -13.65 -14.04 -7.53
C GLU A 56 -13.46 -12.90 -8.55
N GLU A 57 -12.38 -12.12 -8.43
CA GLU A 57 -11.98 -11.21 -9.49
C GLU A 57 -11.62 -12.11 -10.69
N GLU A 58 -12.56 -12.22 -11.63
CA GLU A 58 -12.33 -12.79 -12.96
C GLU A 58 -11.05 -12.15 -13.51
N GLN A 59 -10.02 -12.98 -13.72
CA GLN A 59 -8.88 -12.62 -14.54
C GLN A 59 -9.40 -12.48 -15.97
N GLU A 60 -9.95 -11.31 -16.32
CA GLU A 60 -10.11 -10.95 -17.71
C GLU A 60 -8.74 -10.69 -18.31
N GLU A 61 -8.38 -11.70 -19.11
CA GLU A 61 -7.39 -11.79 -20.16
C GLU A 61 -6.91 -10.45 -20.74
N SER A 62 -5.58 -10.42 -20.94
CA SER A 62 -4.77 -9.41 -21.60
C SER A 62 -5.36 -8.90 -22.92
N ASP A 63 -5.47 -7.58 -23.08
CA ASP A 63 -5.46 -6.93 -24.40
C ASP A 63 -4.28 -5.95 -24.46
N GLU A 64 -3.27 -6.31 -25.26
CA GLU A 64 -2.13 -5.46 -25.61
C GLU A 64 -2.63 -4.31 -26.50
N GLY A 65 -3.10 -3.22 -25.88
CA GLY A 65 -3.46 -1.98 -26.56
C GLY A 65 -2.45 -0.88 -26.32
N ASP A 66 -1.38 -0.88 -27.10
CA ASP A 66 -0.38 0.18 -27.20
C ASP A 66 -0.98 1.54 -27.68
N GLU A 67 -0.31 2.60 -27.26
CA GLU A 67 -0.41 4.01 -27.72
C GLU A 67 -1.60 4.89 -27.28
N GLY A 68 -1.29 5.94 -26.50
CA GLY A 68 -2.25 7.04 -26.31
C GLY A 68 -1.94 8.13 -25.28
N LEU A 69 -0.69 8.57 -25.12
CA LEU A 69 -0.41 9.86 -24.48
C LEU A 69 -1.23 10.97 -25.18
N GLN A 70 -2.22 11.58 -24.52
CA GLN A 70 -2.50 13.03 -24.63
C GLN A 70 -3.63 13.58 -23.75
N LYS A 71 -3.20 14.46 -22.82
CA LYS A 71 -3.79 15.77 -22.49
C LYS A 71 -5.28 15.85 -22.12
N ALA A 72 -5.52 15.99 -20.82
CA ALA A 72 -6.51 16.95 -20.33
C ALA A 72 -5.94 17.74 -19.15
N ARG A 73 -5.17 18.80 -19.45
CA ARG A 73 -4.86 19.86 -18.49
C ARG A 73 -6.19 20.54 -18.12
N ARG A 74 -6.79 20.13 -17.01
CA ARG A 74 -7.94 20.82 -16.41
C ARG A 74 -7.46 22.19 -15.94
N GLN A 75 -7.71 23.24 -16.72
CA GLN A 75 -7.55 24.61 -16.25
C GLN A 75 -8.58 24.89 -15.15
N PRO A 76 -8.22 25.56 -14.04
CA PRO A 76 -9.20 26.02 -13.08
C PRO A 76 -10.05 27.16 -13.69
N PRO A 77 -11.35 27.24 -13.37
CA PRO A 77 -12.24 28.26 -13.91
C PRO A 77 -11.81 29.67 -13.49
N ALA A 78 -11.88 30.61 -14.43
CA ALA A 78 -11.52 32.00 -14.22
C ALA A 78 -12.38 32.68 -13.14
N LYS A 79 -11.73 33.45 -12.27
CA LYS A 79 -12.37 34.32 -11.27
C LYS A 79 -13.19 35.40 -11.99
N LYS A 80 -14.49 35.47 -11.74
CA LYS A 80 -15.32 36.63 -12.13
C LYS A 80 -15.22 37.67 -11.02
N SER A 81 -14.56 38.80 -11.29
CA SER A 81 -14.66 40.01 -10.46
C SER A 81 -16.06 40.59 -10.62
N LYS A 82 -16.78 40.80 -9.51
CA LYS A 82 -18.01 41.61 -9.49
C LYS A 82 -17.75 42.83 -8.62
N ASN A 83 -17.57 43.97 -9.28
CA ASN A 83 -17.60 45.27 -8.63
C ASN A 83 -19.06 45.59 -8.27
N THR A 84 -19.32 45.90 -7.01
CA THR A 84 -20.41 46.75 -6.55
C THR A 84 -19.96 47.37 -5.24
#